data_AF-A0A3G4W0H3-F1
#
_entry.id   AF-A0A3G4W0H3-F1
#
_cell.length_a   1.000
_cell.length_b   1.000
_cell.length_c   1.000
_cell.angle_alpha   90.00
_cell.angle_beta   90.00
_cell.angle_gamma   90.00
#
_symmetry.space_group_name_H-M   'P 1'
#
loop_
_entity.id
_entity.type
_entity.pdbx_description
1 polymer ?
#
loop_
_entity_poly.entity_id
_entity_poly.type
_entity_poly.pdbx_seq_one_letter_code
_entity_poly.pdbx_strand_id
1 'polypeptide(L)'
;MPRSEAVRYRERALELRVPPAALLIEPRATNTRENVGFTKAHLEEWGADVKSVLLASKPYEERRAYATARRLWPEVEIVSASCFSPSRASWWHSLCLAKPWLPTTV
;
A
#
# COMPACT_ATOMS: atom_id res chain seq x y z
N MET A 1 -17.01 -15.87 -5.34
CA MET A 1 -16.92 -14.66 -4.49
C MET A 1 -16.30 -13.52 -5.29
N PRO A 2 -16.69 -12.26 -5.09
CA PRO A 2 -16.00 -11.14 -5.73
C PRO A 2 -14.52 -11.12 -5.30
N ARG A 3 -13.62 -10.83 -6.25
CA ARG A 3 -12.17 -10.72 -5.98
C ARG A 3 -11.91 -9.59 -4.98
N SER A 4 -10.98 -9.80 -4.03
CA SER A 4 -10.62 -8.77 -3.03
C SER A 4 -9.94 -7.56 -3.70
N GLU A 5 -9.97 -6.40 -3.03
CA GLU A 5 -9.29 -5.19 -3.52
C GLU A 5 -7.78 -5.42 -3.69
N ALA A 6 -7.16 -6.18 -2.79
CA ALA A 6 -5.73 -6.52 -2.87
C ALA A 6 -5.38 -7.28 -4.16
N VAL A 7 -6.23 -8.22 -4.59
CA VAL A 7 -6.04 -8.96 -5.86
C VAL A 7 -6.15 -8.02 -7.07
N ARG A 8 -7.10 -7.07 -7.04
CA ARG A 8 -7.25 -6.08 -8.11
C ARG A 8 -6.03 -5.15 -8.20
N TYR A 9 -5.47 -4.72 -7.07
CA TYR A 9 -4.25 -3.92 -7.05
C TYR A 9 -3.05 -4.70 -7.60
N ARG A 10 -2.94 -5.99 -7.25
CA ARG A 10 -1.91 -6.87 -7.81
C ARG A 10 -1.98 -6.94 -9.34
N GLU A 11 -3.16 -7.24 -9.87
CA GLU A 11 -3.39 -7.32 -11.32
C GLU A 11 -2.97 -6.02 -12.00
N ARG A 12 -3.37 -4.87 -11.43
CA ARG A 12 -2.97 -3.57 -11.96
C ARG A 12 -1.47 -3.31 -11.87
N ALA A 13 -0.82 -3.71 -10.79
CA ALA A 13 0.63 -3.57 -10.62
C ALA A 13 1.41 -4.41 -11.64
N LEU A 14 0.93 -5.62 -11.94
CA LEU A 14 1.50 -6.49 -12.98
C LEU A 14 1.33 -5.88 -14.38
N GLU A 15 0.18 -5.30 -14.69
CA GLU A 15 -0.04 -4.56 -15.95
C GLU A 15 0.95 -3.39 -16.12
N LEU A 16 1.32 -2.77 -15.00
CA LEU A 16 2.33 -1.70 -14.93
C LEU A 16 3.78 -2.22 -14.84
N ARG A 17 3.99 -3.52 -15.07
CA ARG A 17 5.30 -4.19 -15.09
C ARG A 17 6.04 -4.19 -13.75
N VAL A 18 5.34 -4.07 -12.62
CA VAL A 18 5.97 -4.33 -11.31
C VAL A 18 6.34 -5.82 -11.25
N PRO A 19 7.58 -6.17 -10.90
CA PRO A 19 8.00 -7.57 -10.82
C PRO A 19 7.12 -8.36 -9.82
N PRO A 20 6.64 -9.57 -10.17
CA PRO A 20 5.82 -10.37 -9.27
C PRO A 20 6.48 -10.66 -7.92
N ALA A 21 7.80 -10.81 -7.90
CA ALA A 21 8.59 -11.04 -6.68
C ALA A 21 8.60 -9.83 -5.72
N ALA A 22 8.26 -8.63 -6.20
CA ALA A 22 8.14 -7.42 -5.39
C ALA A 22 6.71 -7.20 -4.87
N LEU A 23 5.77 -8.10 -5.16
CA LEU A 23 4.35 -7.98 -4.80
C LEU A 23 3.98 -9.02 -3.73
N LEU A 24 3.84 -8.56 -2.49
CA LEU A 24 3.27 -9.34 -1.39
C LEU A 24 1.79 -8.98 -1.22
N ILE A 25 0.92 -9.98 -1.16
CA ILE A 25 -0.53 -9.79 -1.09
C ILE A 25 -1.09 -10.33 0.21
N GLU A 26 -1.77 -9.46 0.96
CA GLU A 26 -2.57 -9.80 2.12
C GLU A 26 -4.06 -9.69 1.73
N PRO A 27 -4.80 -10.81 1.57
CA PRO A 27 -6.19 -10.77 1.09
C PRO A 27 -7.25 -10.88 2.18
N ARG A 28 -6.89 -11.00 3.46
CA ARG A 28 -7.82 -11.36 4.54
C ARG A 28 -8.39 -10.15 5.27
N ALA A 29 -7.67 -9.04 5.29
CA ALA A 29 -8.08 -7.87 6.05
C ALA A 29 -9.42 -7.29 5.57
N THR A 30 -10.28 -6.97 6.54
CA THR A 30 -11.63 -6.41 6.30
C THR A 30 -11.77 -4.97 6.80
N ASN A 31 -10.76 -4.47 7.52
CA ASN A 31 -10.75 -3.12 8.09
C ASN A 31 -9.32 -2.56 8.19
N THR A 32 -9.21 -1.27 8.48
CA THR A 32 -7.90 -0.56 8.54
C THR A 32 -6.95 -1.11 9.60
N ARG A 33 -7.46 -1.59 10.74
CA ARG A 33 -6.62 -2.18 11.80
C ARG A 33 -6.03 -3.51 11.33
N GLU A 34 -6.85 -4.36 10.72
CA GLU A 34 -6.40 -5.63 10.13
C GLU A 34 -5.43 -5.41 8.98
N ASN A 35 -5.67 -4.42 8.10
CA ASN A 35 -4.75 -4.08 7.01
C ASN A 35 -3.32 -3.87 7.54
N VAL A 36 -3.17 -3.06 8.59
CA VAL A 36 -1.86 -2.79 9.19
C VAL A 36 -1.31 -4.02 9.91
N GLY A 37 -2.11 -4.65 10.76
CA GLY A 37 -1.66 -5.77 11.60
C GLY A 37 -1.22 -6.99 10.77
N PHE A 38 -2.02 -7.39 9.78
CA PHE A 38 -1.68 -8.52 8.92
C PHE A 38 -0.52 -8.19 7.98
N THR A 39 -0.39 -6.95 7.50
CA THR A 39 0.77 -6.53 6.68
C THR A 39 2.06 -6.57 7.50
N LYS A 40 2.06 -6.08 8.74
CA LYS A 40 3.22 -6.15 9.65
C LYS A 40 3.64 -7.60 9.86
N ALA A 41 2.71 -8.46 10.27
CA ALA A 41 2.99 -9.88 10.49
C ALA A 41 3.52 -10.58 9.23
N HIS A 42 2.93 -10.30 8.07
CA HIS A 42 3.37 -10.89 6.79
C HIS A 42 4.80 -10.44 6.41
N LEU A 43 5.18 -9.19 6.70
CA LEU A 43 6.54 -8.69 6.45
C LEU A 43 7.56 -9.25 7.45
N GLU A 44 7.16 -9.48 8.70
CA GLU A 44 7.98 -10.16 9.71
C GLU A 44 8.21 -11.63 9.33
N GLU A 45 7.17 -12.36 8.90
CA GLU A 45 7.27 -13.73 8.39
C GLU A 45 8.17 -13.83 7.15
N TRP A 46 8.17 -12.79 6.31
CA TRP A 46 9.04 -12.70 5.14
C TRP A 46 10.49 -12.31 5.50
N GLY A 47 10.76 -11.93 6.76
CA GLY A 47 12.09 -11.56 7.24
C GLY A 47 12.57 -10.19 6.78
N ALA A 48 11.66 -9.27 6.43
CA ALA A 48 12.03 -7.92 6.01
C ALA A 48 12.30 -6.99 7.19
N ASP A 49 13.49 -6.39 7.21
CA ASP A 49 13.81 -5.28 8.13
C ASP A 49 13.28 -3.96 7.56
N VAL A 50 12.01 -3.67 7.85
CA VAL A 50 11.32 -2.47 7.36
C VAL A 50 11.67 -1.27 8.23
N LYS A 51 12.22 -0.21 7.63
CA LYS A 51 12.50 1.07 8.32
C LYS A 51 11.45 2.14 8.09
N SER A 52 10.81 2.12 6.93
CA SER A 52 9.76 3.07 6.57
C SER A 52 8.67 2.44 5.72
N VAL A 53 7.46 2.97 5.82
CA VAL A 53 6.28 2.51 5.08
C VAL A 53 5.54 3.71 4.50
N LEU A 54 5.20 3.63 3.21
CA LEU A 54 4.27 4.53 2.56
C LEU A 54 2.85 3.96 2.60
N LEU A 55 1.95 4.65 3.30
CA LEU A 55 0.53 4.34 3.28
C LEU A 55 -0.15 5.08 2.13
N ALA A 56 -0.55 4.34 1.11
CA ALA A 56 -1.41 4.84 0.03
C ALA A 56 -2.87 4.58 0.37
N SER A 57 -3.66 5.64 0.53
CA SER A 57 -5.08 5.52 0.91
C SER A 57 -5.98 6.52 0.18
N LYS A 58 -7.30 6.31 0.27
CA LYS A 58 -8.27 7.30 -0.20
C LYS A 58 -8.21 8.55 0.70
N PRO A 59 -8.42 9.77 0.18
CA PRO A 59 -8.27 11.00 0.97
C PRO A 59 -9.05 11.03 2.30
N TYR A 60 -10.27 10.50 2.31
CA TYR A 60 -11.11 10.48 3.50
C TYR A 60 -10.71 9.39 4.52
N GLU A 61 -9.83 8.45 4.15
CA GLU A 61 -9.33 7.37 5.03
C GLU A 61 -7.95 7.67 5.61
N GLU A 62 -7.25 8.65 5.03
CA GLU A 62 -5.84 8.91 5.27
C GLU A 62 -5.50 9.12 6.75
N ARG A 63 -6.22 10.03 7.41
CA ARG A 63 -5.99 10.34 8.84
C ARG A 63 -6.16 9.10 9.72
N ARG A 64 -7.17 8.27 9.43
CA ARG A 64 -7.44 7.04 10.19
C ARG A 64 -6.38 5.98 9.93
N ALA A 65 -5.96 5.82 8.67
CA ALA A 65 -4.90 4.89 8.29
C ALA A 65 -3.58 5.24 8.98
N TYR A 66 -3.17 6.50 8.91
CA TYR A 66 -1.95 6.99 9.56
C TYR A 66 -1.97 6.78 11.08
N ALA A 67 -3.04 7.20 11.76
CA ALA A 67 -3.15 7.05 13.21
C ALA A 67 -3.16 5.59 13.66
N THR A 68 -3.83 4.72 12.89
CA THR A 68 -3.88 3.28 13.16
C THR A 68 -2.50 2.64 12.99
N ALA A 69 -1.80 2.99 11.90
CA ALA A 69 -0.46 2.49 11.63
C ALA A 69 0.53 2.92 12.72
N ARG A 70 0.52 4.21 13.10
CA ARG A 70 1.38 4.74 14.17
C ARG A 70 1.16 4.05 15.51
N ARG A 71 -0.06 3.60 15.79
CA ARG A 71 -0.39 2.89 17.03
C ARG A 71 0.06 1.43 17.02
N LEU A 72 -0.05 0.75 15.88
CA LEU A 72 0.22 -0.70 15.77
C LEU A 72 1.66 -1.02 15.36
N TRP A 73 2.33 -0.05 14.73
CA TRP A 73 3.68 -0.19 14.21
C TRP A 73 4.52 1.05 14.55
N PRO A 74 4.76 1.32 15.85
CA PRO A 74 5.48 2.53 16.27
C PRO A 74 6.97 2.52 15.90
N GLU A 75 7.53 1.35 15.56
CA GLU A 75 8.96 1.17 15.28
C GLU A 75 9.39 1.67 13.89
N VAL A 76 8.44 1.92 12.98
CA VAL A 76 8.73 2.34 11.59
C VAL A 76 8.35 3.79 11.35
N GLU A 77 9.09 4.43 10.45
CA GLU A 77 8.70 5.72 9.92
C GLU A 77 7.49 5.54 8.99
N ILE A 78 6.41 6.26 9.29
CA ILE A 78 5.18 6.17 8.51
C ILE A 78 5.03 7.46 7.72
N VAL A 79 5.02 7.32 6.40
CA VAL A 79 4.65 8.37 5.46
C VAL A 79 3.26 8.06 4.96
N SER A 80 2.36 9.04 4.98
CA SER A 80 1.02 8.90 4.46
C SER A 80 0.86 9.76 3.21
N ALA A 81 0.25 9.18 2.18
CA ALA A 81 -0.14 9.90 0.99
C ALA A 81 -1.54 9.48 0.56
N SER A 82 -2.38 10.47 0.30
CA SER A 82 -3.58 10.29 -0.50
C SER A 82 -3.48 11.11 -1.78
N CYS A 83 -4.04 10.58 -2.85
CA CYS A 83 -4.20 11.34 -4.08
C CYS A 83 -5.69 11.50 -4.37
N PHE A 84 -6.11 12.75 -4.60
CA PHE A 84 -7.43 13.02 -5.13
C PHE A 84 -7.46 12.66 -6.62
N SER A 85 -8.35 11.75 -6.99
CA SER A 85 -8.62 11.43 -8.39
C SER A 85 -10.10 11.68 -8.69
N PRO A 86 -10.44 12.52 -9.68
CA PRO A 86 -11.83 12.82 -10.03
C PRO A 86 -12.56 11.61 -10.67
N SER A 87 -11.83 10.55 -11.04
CA SER A 87 -12.42 9.27 -11.47
C SER A 87 -11.88 8.10 -10.64
N ARG A 88 -12.74 7.10 -10.35
CA ARG A 88 -12.37 5.87 -9.64
C ARG A 88 -11.29 5.03 -10.35
N ALA A 89 -11.05 5.27 -11.65
CA ALA A 89 -10.15 4.48 -12.48
C ALA A 89 -8.69 4.99 -12.52
N SER A 90 -8.42 6.25 -12.12
CA SER A 90 -7.07 6.84 -12.26
C SER A 90 -6.32 7.08 -10.94
N TRP A 91 -6.87 6.68 -9.80
CA TRP A 91 -6.26 6.91 -8.47
C TRP A 91 -4.82 6.37 -8.36
N TRP A 92 -4.55 5.18 -8.90
CA TRP A 92 -3.21 4.56 -8.85
C TRP A 92 -2.21 5.24 -9.81
N HIS A 93 -2.64 5.68 -10.99
CA HIS A 93 -1.77 6.43 -11.91
C HIS A 93 -1.23 7.70 -11.27
N SER A 94 -2.08 8.45 -10.56
CA SER A 94 -1.64 9.68 -9.90
C SER A 94 -0.69 9.42 -8.73
N LEU A 95 -0.78 8.27 -8.05
CA LEU A 95 0.12 7.91 -6.95
C LEU A 95 1.48 7.44 -7.45
N CYS A 96 1.52 6.69 -8.56
CA CYS A 96 2.77 6.27 -9.21
C CYS A 96 3.48 7.40 -9.97
N LEU A 97 2.74 8.37 -10.53
CA LEU A 97 3.32 9.44 -11.35
C LEU A 97 3.71 10.70 -10.55
N ALA A 98 3.26 10.86 -9.31
CA ALA A 98 3.45 12.11 -8.56
C ALA A 98 4.80 12.26 -7.82
N LYS A 99 5.70 11.27 -7.79
CA LYS A 99 7.05 11.45 -7.18
C LYS A 99 8.16 10.58 -7.82
N PRO A 100 9.37 11.12 -8.01
CA PRO A 100 10.48 10.54 -8.80
C PRO A 100 11.34 9.53 -8.01
N TRP A 101 10.73 8.59 -7.29
CA TRP A 101 11.47 7.58 -6.50
C TRP A 101 11.72 6.27 -7.26
N LEU A 102 11.29 6.18 -8.52
CA LEU A 102 11.80 5.17 -9.43
C LEU A 102 13.17 5.65 -9.91
N PRO A 103 14.28 4.93 -9.67
CA PRO A 103 15.55 5.27 -10.29
C PRO A 103 15.36 5.18 -11.80
N THR A 104 15.46 6.32 -12.48
CA THR A 104 15.53 6.37 -13.94
C THR A 104 16.90 5.84 -14.35
N THR A 105 16.93 4.54 -14.61
CA THR A 105 17.95 3.80 -15.36
C THR A 105 17.12 2.87 -16.22
N VAL A 106 16.98 3.08 -17.53
CA VAL A 106 18.01 3.21 -18.58
C VAL A 106 17.64 4.31 -19.57
#